data_AF-A0A6D2JXH6-F1
#
_entry.id   AF-A0A6D2JXH6-F1
#
_cell.length_a   1.000
_cell.length_b   1.000
_cell.length_c   1.000
_cell.angle_alpha   90.00
_cell.angle_beta   90.00
_cell.angle_gamma   90.00
#
_symmetry.space_group_name_H-M   'P 1'
#
loop_
_entity.id
_entity.type
_entity.pdbx_description
1 polymer ?
#
loop_
_entity_poly.entity_id
_entity_poly.type
_entity_poly.pdbx_seq_one_letter_code
_entity_poly.pdbx_strand_id
1 'polypeptide(L)'
;MDKSWITKSRLTIDYIIHDNKGFLDFAFGKIKADMLKCPCQRCSLAKYKSRVEIEGDLMCHGFLCTYTNWYLHGEDLEDTPQAFSLDHQPKVDHIDSSTFNLLADIFLSMKSDSPTIDSDPPNLDSDTPNIKMEPDESADMHEDSLKEKKALGIYLVGMCIQQIENVDVTLGKKRGRQAAGKSEVHQWRKKSIFFELPYWKDLLLRHNLDVMHIEKNVFDNLVFTLLDDKGKSKDNLNARKDLQALGICSELWPAANGRFLLACFTMTNCENDSFLNILKNVKLPDGYSSNISACVDLNQRKMVGLKSHDCHILMGQLLSIAIRNVLPQEVAFVVMELCHFFREICSRVIDISYMEKLQEHIALTLCHLEMVFPPSFLTVMVHLTIHLTEEVKLGGPVQYRWMYPVEKILGHLKTYVRNRARPEGSICEQFIAEECLTFSSMYLEGIETRFNRVMIGFCVDVI
;
A
#
# COMPACT_ATOMS: atom_id res chain seq x y z
N MET A 1 -41.22 -2.43 16.59
CA MET A 1 -40.39 -2.63 17.80
C MET A 1 -39.61 -1.33 18.02
N ASP A 2 -39.34 -0.89 19.26
CA ASP A 2 -38.46 0.28 19.47
C ASP A 2 -37.05 -0.04 18.97
N LYS A 3 -36.43 0.90 18.25
CA LYS A 3 -35.10 0.79 17.63
C LYS A 3 -34.17 1.92 18.03
N SER A 4 -34.63 2.86 18.84
CA SER A 4 -33.84 4.00 19.31
C SER A 4 -32.63 3.57 20.14
N TRP A 5 -32.65 2.35 20.67
CA TRP A 5 -31.56 1.72 21.42
C TRP A 5 -30.35 1.34 20.58
N ILE A 6 -30.50 1.13 19.26
CA ILE A 6 -29.40 0.70 18.36
C ILE A 6 -28.21 1.68 18.40
N THR A 7 -28.48 2.97 18.63
CA THR A 7 -27.47 4.03 18.74
C THR A 7 -27.12 4.39 20.17
N LYS A 8 -27.77 3.80 21.18
CA LYS A 8 -27.47 4.06 22.60
C LYS A 8 -26.19 3.33 23.02
N SER A 9 -25.60 3.79 24.13
CA SER A 9 -24.43 3.13 24.72
C SER A 9 -24.76 1.67 25.06
N ARG A 10 -23.85 0.77 24.69
CA ARG A 10 -23.96 -0.68 24.91
C ARG A 10 -23.99 -1.09 26.39
N LEU A 11 -23.68 -0.16 27.27
CA LEU A 11 -23.65 -0.32 28.73
C LEU A 11 -24.99 0.00 29.40
N THR A 12 -25.96 0.51 28.64
CA THR A 12 -27.29 0.82 29.19
C THR A 12 -28.12 -0.46 29.38
N ILE A 13 -28.90 -0.52 30.45
CA ILE A 13 -29.85 -1.63 30.71
C ILE A 13 -30.81 -1.82 29.53
N ASP A 14 -31.24 -0.72 28.90
CA ASP A 14 -32.05 -0.70 27.68
C ASP A 14 -31.42 -1.57 26.57
N TYR A 15 -30.12 -1.37 26.30
CA TYR A 15 -29.38 -2.11 25.28
C TYR A 15 -29.18 -3.59 25.66
N ILE A 16 -28.80 -3.89 26.91
CA ILE A 16 -28.39 -5.26 27.32
C ILE A 16 -29.58 -6.18 27.56
N ILE A 17 -30.64 -5.71 28.24
CA ILE A 17 -31.66 -6.58 28.81
C ILE A 17 -32.96 -6.58 28.01
N HIS A 18 -33.41 -5.41 27.54
CA HIS A 18 -34.72 -5.29 26.90
C HIS A 18 -34.65 -5.45 25.38
N ASP A 19 -33.72 -4.77 24.73
CA ASP A 19 -33.85 -4.58 23.29
C ASP A 19 -32.98 -5.51 22.42
N ASN A 20 -31.77 -5.91 22.86
CA ASN A 20 -31.01 -6.98 22.19
C ASN A 20 -31.73 -8.33 22.26
N LYS A 21 -32.30 -8.66 23.43
CA LYS A 21 -33.11 -9.87 23.59
C LYS A 21 -34.40 -9.78 22.78
N GLY A 22 -35.05 -8.61 22.77
CA GLY A 22 -36.22 -8.34 21.93
C GLY A 22 -35.95 -8.56 20.44
N PHE A 23 -34.82 -8.08 19.92
CA PHE A 23 -34.38 -8.35 18.55
C PHE A 23 -34.17 -9.84 18.29
N LEU A 24 -33.43 -10.54 19.15
CA LEU A 24 -33.16 -11.97 18.97
C LEU A 24 -34.44 -12.81 19.02
N ASP A 25 -35.36 -12.48 19.92
CA ASP A 25 -36.68 -13.12 20.01
C ASP A 25 -37.51 -12.89 18.75
N PHE A 26 -37.54 -11.66 18.24
CA PHE A 26 -38.21 -11.34 16.99
C PHE A 26 -37.62 -12.12 15.81
N ALA A 27 -36.30 -12.03 15.62
CA ALA A 27 -35.61 -12.56 14.46
C ALA A 27 -35.71 -14.09 14.38
N PHE A 28 -35.37 -14.78 15.47
CA PHE A 28 -35.45 -16.25 15.52
C PHE A 28 -36.89 -16.74 15.55
N GLY A 29 -37.83 -15.97 16.11
CA GLY A 29 -39.25 -16.30 16.09
C GLY A 29 -39.89 -16.18 14.70
N LYS A 30 -39.46 -15.21 13.88
CA LYS A 30 -40.00 -14.96 12.53
C LYS A 30 -39.44 -15.91 11.48
N ILE A 31 -38.12 -16.05 11.42
CA ILE A 31 -37.46 -16.84 10.36
C ILE A 31 -37.47 -18.34 10.67
N LYS A 32 -37.58 -18.74 11.95
CA LYS A 32 -37.59 -20.15 12.39
C LYS A 32 -36.39 -20.95 11.84
N ALA A 33 -35.20 -20.36 11.88
CA ALA A 33 -33.95 -21.01 11.50
C ALA A 33 -32.99 -21.09 12.70
N ASP A 34 -32.14 -22.13 12.71
CA ASP A 34 -31.18 -22.36 13.80
C ASP A 34 -30.00 -21.36 13.80
N MET A 35 -29.72 -20.76 12.64
CA MET A 35 -28.67 -19.75 12.46
C MET A 35 -29.19 -18.58 11.63
N LEU A 36 -28.82 -17.36 12.02
CA LEU A 36 -29.17 -16.12 11.33
C LEU A 36 -27.92 -15.28 11.04
N LYS A 37 -28.04 -14.29 10.16
CA LYS A 37 -26.95 -13.37 9.85
C LYS A 37 -26.65 -12.46 11.05
N CYS A 38 -25.43 -12.49 11.59
CA CYS A 38 -25.08 -11.68 12.74
C CYS A 38 -25.05 -10.18 12.39
N PRO A 39 -25.90 -9.33 13.00
CA PRO A 39 -25.97 -7.90 12.72
C PRO A 39 -25.00 -7.09 13.58
N CYS A 40 -23.98 -7.71 14.20
CA CYS A 40 -23.01 -6.96 14.98
C CYS A 40 -22.08 -6.15 14.07
N GLN A 41 -21.49 -5.05 14.57
CA GLN A 41 -20.61 -4.19 13.78
C GLN A 41 -19.43 -4.95 13.15
N ARG A 42 -18.93 -5.97 13.85
CA ARG A 42 -17.82 -6.80 13.36
C ARG A 42 -18.22 -7.76 12.25
N CYS A 43 -19.40 -8.37 12.36
CA CYS A 43 -19.88 -9.36 11.39
C CYS A 43 -20.60 -8.70 10.22
N SER A 44 -21.18 -7.52 10.41
CA SER A 44 -21.85 -6.70 9.39
C SER A 44 -22.74 -7.51 8.45
N LEU A 45 -23.57 -8.41 9.00
CA LEU A 45 -24.51 -9.28 8.26
C LEU A 45 -23.85 -10.28 7.28
N ALA A 46 -22.54 -10.53 7.42
CA ALA A 46 -21.80 -11.45 6.56
C ALA A 46 -21.82 -12.91 7.08
N LYS A 47 -21.86 -13.12 8.39
CA LYS A 47 -21.71 -14.45 9.01
C LYS A 47 -23.03 -14.99 9.55
N TYR A 48 -23.34 -16.25 9.26
CA TYR A 48 -24.41 -16.99 9.92
C TYR A 48 -23.92 -17.51 11.27
N LYS A 49 -24.70 -17.28 12.31
CA LYS A 49 -24.36 -17.64 13.69
C LYS A 49 -25.60 -18.11 14.44
N SER A 50 -25.38 -18.98 15.43
CA SER A 50 -26.44 -19.39 16.35
C SER A 50 -26.88 -18.22 17.23
N ARG A 51 -28.05 -18.35 17.84
CA ARG A 51 -28.61 -17.31 18.73
C ARG A 51 -27.65 -16.87 19.84
N VAL A 52 -26.98 -17.84 20.48
CA VAL A 52 -26.04 -17.57 21.59
C VAL A 52 -24.81 -16.82 21.10
N GLU A 53 -24.30 -17.16 19.92
CA GLU A 53 -23.15 -16.48 19.33
C GLU A 53 -23.50 -15.06 18.87
N ILE A 54 -24.70 -14.84 18.31
CA ILE A 54 -25.17 -13.49 17.97
C ILE A 54 -25.36 -12.65 19.23
N GLU A 55 -25.92 -13.22 20.30
CA GLU A 55 -26.07 -12.51 21.59
C GLU A 55 -24.71 -12.05 22.12
N GLY A 56 -23.73 -12.96 22.19
CA GLY A 56 -22.36 -12.62 22.60
C GLY A 56 -21.71 -11.58 21.70
N ASP A 57 -21.88 -11.68 20.39
CA ASP A 57 -21.36 -10.71 19.42
C ASP A 57 -22.00 -9.33 19.56
N LEU A 58 -23.32 -9.24 19.80
CA LEU A 58 -24.02 -7.97 19.98
C LEU A 58 -23.63 -7.28 21.30
N MET A 59 -23.32 -8.06 22.33
CA MET A 59 -22.72 -7.56 23.57
C MET A 59 -21.29 -7.04 23.32
N CYS A 60 -20.44 -7.83 22.66
CA CYS A 60 -19.02 -7.51 22.45
C CYS A 60 -18.77 -6.41 21.43
N HIS A 61 -19.53 -6.38 20.34
CA HIS A 61 -19.25 -5.56 19.16
C HIS A 61 -20.35 -4.56 18.82
N GLY A 62 -21.48 -4.59 19.51
CA GLY A 62 -22.57 -3.68 19.23
C GLY A 62 -23.37 -4.05 17.99
N PHE A 63 -24.58 -3.53 17.92
CA PHE A 63 -25.46 -3.66 16.76
C PHE A 63 -24.99 -2.71 15.65
N LEU A 64 -25.11 -3.15 14.41
CA LEU A 64 -24.78 -2.34 13.24
C LEU A 64 -25.77 -1.17 13.14
N CYS A 65 -25.30 0.05 13.44
CA CYS A 65 -26.17 1.21 13.60
C CYS A 65 -26.87 1.66 12.32
N THR A 66 -26.36 1.27 11.15
CA THR A 66 -26.97 1.51 9.84
C THR A 66 -28.05 0.50 9.49
N TYR A 67 -28.13 -0.63 10.21
CA TYR A 67 -29.10 -1.69 9.97
C TYR A 67 -30.35 -1.49 10.83
N THR A 68 -31.08 -0.42 10.54
CA THR A 68 -32.32 -0.07 11.25
C THR A 68 -33.56 -0.72 10.66
N ASN A 69 -33.49 -1.26 9.44
CA ASN A 69 -34.54 -2.08 8.85
C ASN A 69 -34.11 -3.56 8.88
N TRP A 70 -34.84 -4.38 9.62
CA TRP A 70 -34.49 -5.77 9.88
C TRP A 70 -35.00 -6.73 8.80
N TYR A 71 -34.94 -6.34 7.52
CA TYR A 71 -35.46 -7.13 6.39
C TYR A 71 -34.84 -8.53 6.27
N LEU A 72 -33.54 -8.70 6.58
CA LEU A 72 -32.88 -10.02 6.62
C LEU A 72 -33.29 -10.86 7.84
N HIS A 73 -34.06 -10.27 8.76
CA HIS A 73 -34.49 -10.84 10.03
C HIS A 73 -36.02 -10.87 10.17
N GLY A 74 -36.75 -10.73 9.07
CA GLY A 74 -38.20 -10.93 9.00
C GLY A 74 -39.05 -9.70 9.31
N GLU A 75 -38.48 -8.49 9.20
CA GLU A 75 -39.25 -7.25 9.21
C GLU A 75 -39.70 -6.87 7.79
N ASP A 76 -41.01 -6.64 7.62
CA ASP A 76 -41.62 -6.26 6.36
C ASP A 76 -41.25 -4.81 5.99
N LEU A 77 -40.99 -4.55 4.70
CA LEU A 77 -40.78 -3.20 4.18
C LEU A 77 -42.14 -2.47 4.14
N GLU A 78 -42.32 -1.42 4.95
CA GLU A 78 -43.49 -0.56 4.80
C GLU A 78 -43.36 0.29 3.51
N ASP A 79 -44.34 0.15 2.61
CA ASP A 79 -44.48 0.97 1.41
C ASP A 79 -44.60 2.46 1.77
N THR A 80 -43.52 3.21 1.57
CA THR A 80 -43.58 4.68 1.50
C THR A 80 -43.33 5.11 0.05
N PRO A 81 -44.32 5.73 -0.62
CA PRO A 81 -44.18 6.16 -2.00
C PRO A 81 -43.47 7.52 -2.05
N GLN A 82 -42.18 7.53 -2.37
CA GLN A 82 -41.55 8.64 -3.08
C GLN A 82 -40.33 8.14 -3.84
N ALA A 83 -40.56 7.97 -5.15
CA ALA A 83 -39.61 7.47 -6.12
C ALA A 83 -38.40 8.41 -6.29
N PHE A 84 -37.22 7.81 -6.41
CA PHE A 84 -36.29 8.18 -7.46
C PHE A 84 -35.94 6.89 -8.22
N SER A 85 -36.48 6.77 -9.43
CA SER A 85 -36.12 5.72 -10.38
C SER A 85 -34.68 5.91 -10.85
N LEU A 86 -33.84 4.89 -10.65
CA LEU A 86 -32.73 4.59 -11.55
C LEU A 86 -32.83 3.11 -11.89
N ASP A 87 -33.38 2.86 -13.06
CA ASP A 87 -33.57 1.55 -13.65
C ASP A 87 -32.24 1.09 -14.28
N HIS A 88 -31.43 0.37 -13.51
CA HIS A 88 -30.43 -0.58 -14.02
C HIS A 88 -29.99 -1.50 -12.89
N GLN A 89 -30.36 -2.78 -12.99
CA GLN A 89 -29.82 -3.82 -12.11
C GLN A 89 -28.36 -4.11 -12.49
N PRO A 90 -27.40 -4.03 -11.55
CA PRO A 90 -26.21 -4.85 -11.61
C PRO A 90 -26.44 -6.12 -10.79
N LYS A 91 -26.20 -7.27 -11.40
CA LYS A 91 -25.99 -8.53 -10.66
C LYS A 91 -24.85 -8.30 -9.67
N VAL A 92 -25.16 -8.42 -8.38
CA VAL A 92 -24.14 -8.39 -7.32
C VAL A 92 -23.52 -9.78 -7.27
N ASP A 93 -22.38 -9.92 -7.95
CA ASP A 93 -21.49 -11.05 -7.72
C ASP A 93 -20.84 -10.92 -6.33
N HIS A 94 -20.72 -12.06 -5.68
CA HIS A 94 -20.26 -12.24 -4.30
C HIS A 94 -18.90 -11.57 -4.04
N ILE A 95 -18.87 -10.54 -3.18
CA ILE A 95 -17.63 -10.04 -2.57
C ILE A 95 -17.27 -10.99 -1.43
N ASP A 96 -16.31 -11.87 -1.69
CA ASP A 96 -15.82 -12.84 -0.73
C ASP A 96 -15.00 -12.17 0.39
N SER A 97 -15.32 -12.55 1.63
CA SER A 97 -14.73 -12.07 2.88
C SER A 97 -13.40 -12.79 3.15
N SER A 98 -12.49 -12.80 2.17
CA SER A 98 -11.27 -13.62 2.20
C SER A 98 -10.11 -12.99 3.01
N THR A 99 -10.14 -11.70 3.30
CA THR A 99 -9.05 -11.01 4.02
C THR A 99 -9.08 -11.22 5.54
N PHE A 100 -10.21 -11.63 6.13
CA PHE A 100 -10.32 -11.88 7.57
C PHE A 100 -10.14 -13.37 7.95
N ASN A 101 -10.26 -14.30 6.98
CA ASN A 101 -10.13 -15.74 7.21
C ASN A 101 -8.66 -16.22 7.18
N LEU A 102 -7.76 -15.48 6.52
CA LEU A 102 -6.35 -15.86 6.39
C LEU A 102 -5.61 -15.98 7.74
N LEU A 103 -6.03 -15.22 8.76
CA LEU A 103 -5.47 -15.31 10.12
C LEU A 103 -6.02 -16.48 10.94
N ALA A 104 -7.21 -16.98 10.60
CA ALA A 104 -7.80 -18.15 11.25
C ALA A 104 -7.21 -19.45 10.68
N ASP A 105 -6.91 -19.48 9.38
CA ASP A 105 -6.39 -20.66 8.68
C ASP A 105 -4.95 -21.03 9.07
N ILE A 106 -4.13 -20.05 9.48
CA ILE A 106 -2.77 -20.29 9.99
C ILE A 106 -2.79 -21.12 11.29
N PHE A 107 -3.85 -21.01 12.10
CA PHE A 107 -3.96 -21.75 13.37
C PHE A 107 -4.74 -23.08 13.27
N LEU A 108 -5.49 -23.31 12.20
CA LEU A 108 -6.38 -24.47 12.05
C LEU A 108 -5.78 -25.65 11.26
N SER A 109 -4.66 -25.49 10.56
CA SER A 109 -4.10 -26.52 9.66
C SER A 109 -3.40 -27.72 10.33
N MET A 110 -3.61 -27.97 11.63
CA MET A 110 -2.99 -29.11 12.33
C MET A 110 -3.81 -30.42 12.32
N LYS A 111 -4.91 -30.57 11.58
CA LYS A 111 -5.60 -31.89 11.48
C LYS A 111 -6.20 -32.23 10.09
N SER A 112 -5.69 -33.35 9.56
CA SER A 112 -6.27 -34.41 8.70
C SER A 112 -6.59 -34.20 7.20
N ASP A 113 -5.74 -34.84 6.39
CA ASP A 113 -5.81 -35.65 5.14
C ASP A 113 -7.14 -35.96 4.37
N SER A 114 -7.12 -35.60 3.07
CA SER A 114 -7.47 -36.36 1.82
C SER A 114 -8.94 -36.76 1.48
N PRO A 115 -9.31 -37.17 0.22
CA PRO A 115 -8.93 -36.68 -1.13
C PRO A 115 -10.09 -36.60 -2.20
N THR A 116 -9.88 -35.76 -3.23
CA THR A 116 -10.24 -35.83 -4.69
C THR A 116 -11.67 -36.09 -5.22
N ILE A 117 -12.04 -35.42 -6.33
CA ILE A 117 -12.33 -36.01 -7.68
C ILE A 117 -12.65 -34.92 -8.74
N ASP A 118 -12.08 -35.12 -9.94
CA ASP A 118 -12.16 -34.37 -11.21
C ASP A 118 -13.55 -34.25 -11.86
N SER A 119 -13.71 -33.25 -12.75
CA SER A 119 -14.15 -33.46 -14.15
C SER A 119 -14.17 -32.16 -14.99
N ASP A 120 -13.31 -32.09 -16.01
CA ASP A 120 -13.50 -31.28 -17.24
C ASP A 120 -14.55 -31.97 -18.17
N PRO A 121 -15.14 -31.31 -19.21
CA PRO A 121 -14.51 -31.27 -20.55
C PRO A 121 -14.98 -30.04 -21.42
N PRO A 122 -14.89 -29.99 -22.78
CA PRO A 122 -13.91 -29.15 -23.49
C PRO A 122 -14.42 -28.28 -24.69
N ASN A 123 -13.54 -27.38 -25.15
CA ASN A 123 -13.16 -26.98 -26.53
C ASN A 123 -14.11 -26.46 -27.65
N LEU A 124 -13.58 -25.39 -28.30
CA LEU A 124 -13.47 -25.04 -29.75
C LEU A 124 -14.77 -24.81 -30.55
N ASP A 125 -14.91 -23.91 -31.52
CA ASP A 125 -14.00 -23.11 -32.38
C ASP A 125 -14.81 -21.94 -32.97
N SER A 126 -14.15 -20.86 -33.40
CA SER A 126 -14.59 -20.12 -34.60
C SER A 126 -13.45 -19.33 -35.24
N ASP A 127 -13.21 -19.63 -36.50
CA ASP A 127 -12.16 -19.06 -37.35
C ASP A 127 -12.64 -17.88 -38.21
N THR A 128 -11.74 -16.89 -38.35
CA THR A 128 -11.47 -15.99 -39.51
C THR A 128 -12.45 -14.87 -39.92
N PRO A 129 -12.00 -13.79 -40.64
CA PRO A 129 -10.65 -13.36 -41.01
C PRO A 129 -10.30 -11.86 -40.81
N ASN A 130 -8.99 -11.61 -40.87
CA ASN A 130 -8.23 -10.35 -40.88
C ASN A 130 -8.49 -9.45 -42.10
N ILE A 131 -8.55 -8.12 -41.89
CA ILE A 131 -8.32 -7.09 -42.91
C ILE A 131 -7.04 -6.34 -42.53
N LYS A 132 -6.04 -6.42 -43.41
CA LYS A 132 -4.73 -5.78 -43.28
C LYS A 132 -4.83 -4.28 -43.59
N MET A 133 -4.27 -3.44 -42.72
CA MET A 133 -3.78 -2.09 -43.07
C MET A 133 -2.30 -2.06 -42.69
N GLU A 134 -1.45 -1.59 -43.61
CA GLU A 134 0.01 -1.51 -43.40
C GLU A 134 0.37 -0.34 -42.46
N PRO A 135 1.37 -0.49 -41.56
CA PRO A 135 1.74 0.57 -40.62
C PRO A 135 2.81 1.54 -41.15
N ASP A 136 2.77 2.73 -40.58
CA ASP A 136 3.68 3.86 -40.72
C ASP A 136 4.97 3.63 -39.92
N GLU A 137 6.12 3.57 -40.62
CA GLU A 137 7.46 3.22 -40.10
C GLU A 137 7.98 4.16 -38.99
N SER A 138 7.33 5.31 -38.74
CA SER A 138 7.71 6.25 -37.68
C SER A 138 7.12 5.92 -36.30
N ALA A 139 6.00 5.18 -36.26
CA ALA A 139 5.40 4.66 -35.04
C ALA A 139 6.14 3.40 -34.54
N ASP A 140 6.71 2.61 -35.47
CA ASP A 140 7.36 1.33 -35.16
C ASP A 140 8.59 1.47 -34.25
N MET A 141 9.43 2.50 -34.40
CA MET A 141 10.58 2.66 -33.49
C MET A 141 10.18 2.99 -32.05
N HIS A 142 9.10 3.75 -31.86
CA HIS A 142 8.57 4.08 -30.53
C HIS A 142 7.86 2.88 -29.90
N GLU A 143 7.13 2.10 -30.70
CA GLU A 143 6.45 0.89 -30.27
C GLU A 143 7.45 -0.24 -29.94
N ASP A 144 8.54 -0.36 -30.70
CA ASP A 144 9.59 -1.35 -30.47
C ASP A 144 10.36 -1.07 -29.17
N SER A 145 10.70 0.19 -28.87
CA SER A 145 11.33 0.54 -27.58
C SER A 145 10.40 0.27 -26.39
N LEU A 146 9.09 0.45 -26.57
CA LEU A 146 8.07 0.20 -25.55
C LEU A 146 7.82 -1.30 -25.34
N LYS A 147 7.78 -2.08 -26.42
CA LYS A 147 7.75 -3.56 -26.40
C LYS A 147 9.01 -4.11 -25.76
N GLU A 148 10.18 -3.57 -26.08
CA GLU A 148 11.48 -3.98 -25.54
C GLU A 148 11.54 -3.68 -24.03
N LYS A 149 10.99 -2.56 -23.55
CA LYS A 149 10.93 -2.23 -22.10
C LYS A 149 9.89 -3.04 -21.32
N LYS A 150 8.70 -3.27 -21.87
CA LYS A 150 7.70 -4.21 -21.29
C LYS A 150 8.25 -5.63 -21.25
N ALA A 151 8.93 -6.06 -22.31
CA ALA A 151 9.65 -7.33 -22.37
C ALA A 151 10.77 -7.36 -21.33
N LEU A 152 11.65 -6.35 -21.26
CA LEU A 152 12.75 -6.24 -20.28
C LEU A 152 12.25 -6.32 -18.84
N GLY A 153 11.11 -5.73 -18.49
CA GLY A 153 10.54 -5.83 -17.15
C GLY A 153 10.13 -7.26 -16.75
N ILE A 154 9.51 -8.01 -17.67
CA ILE A 154 9.13 -9.42 -17.47
C ILE A 154 10.39 -10.32 -17.57
N TYR A 155 11.31 -10.00 -18.47
CA TYR A 155 12.55 -10.73 -18.72
C TYR A 155 13.55 -10.57 -17.57
N LEU A 156 13.63 -9.40 -16.93
CA LEU A 156 14.46 -9.20 -15.74
C LEU A 156 14.01 -10.11 -14.60
N VAL A 157 12.70 -10.24 -14.36
CA VAL A 157 12.18 -11.12 -13.30
C VAL A 157 12.52 -12.59 -13.60
N GLY A 158 12.34 -13.04 -14.84
CA GLY A 158 12.71 -14.38 -15.27
C GLY A 158 14.21 -14.69 -15.16
N MET A 159 15.06 -13.77 -15.63
CA MET A 159 16.52 -13.90 -15.55
C MET A 159 17.02 -13.88 -14.10
N CYS A 160 16.44 -13.02 -13.24
CA CYS A 160 16.79 -12.99 -11.82
C CYS A 160 16.44 -14.31 -11.12
N ILE A 161 15.29 -14.92 -11.44
CA ILE A 161 14.87 -16.18 -10.81
C ILE A 161 15.86 -17.30 -11.13
N GLN A 162 16.29 -17.44 -12.39
CA GLN A 162 17.31 -18.43 -12.79
C GLN A 162 18.64 -18.23 -12.05
N GLN A 163 19.05 -16.98 -11.83
CA GLN A 163 20.27 -16.66 -11.09
C GLN A 163 20.18 -16.98 -9.58
N ILE A 164 18.98 -17.11 -9.03
CA ILE A 164 18.74 -17.36 -7.61
C ILE A 164 18.54 -18.86 -7.32
N GLU A 165 18.31 -19.71 -8.33
CA GLU A 165 18.04 -21.15 -8.16
C GLU A 165 19.13 -21.88 -7.38
N ASN A 166 20.39 -21.48 -7.55
CA ASN A 166 21.55 -22.12 -6.92
C ASN A 166 22.08 -21.39 -5.67
N VAL A 167 21.32 -20.44 -5.11
CA VAL A 167 21.74 -19.69 -3.91
C VAL A 167 21.46 -20.50 -2.66
N ASP A 168 22.53 -20.96 -1.98
CA ASP A 168 22.44 -21.65 -0.70
C ASP A 168 22.01 -20.70 0.43
N VAL A 169 20.80 -20.91 0.97
CA VAL A 169 20.21 -20.06 2.02
C VAL A 169 20.41 -20.68 3.39
N THR A 170 21.43 -20.23 4.12
CA THR A 170 21.58 -20.56 5.55
C THR A 170 20.83 -19.56 6.43
N LEU A 171 19.77 -19.99 7.10
CA LEU A 171 19.00 -19.18 8.06
C LEU A 171 19.68 -19.17 9.45
N GLY A 172 19.87 -17.98 10.03
CA GLY A 172 20.42 -17.79 11.39
C GLY A 172 21.56 -16.77 11.46
N LYS A 173 21.86 -16.26 12.68
CA LYS A 173 23.01 -15.37 12.91
C LYS A 173 24.31 -16.16 12.75
N LYS A 174 25.04 -15.98 11.64
CA LYS A 174 26.46 -16.38 11.57
C LYS A 174 27.23 -15.61 12.65
N ARG A 175 27.81 -16.35 13.60
CA ARG A 175 28.79 -15.79 14.55
C ARG A 175 30.10 -15.58 13.78
N GLY A 176 30.41 -14.33 13.46
CA GLY A 176 31.70 -13.92 12.91
C GLY A 176 31.61 -13.29 11.52
N ARG A 177 32.19 -12.10 11.37
CA ARG A 177 32.57 -11.54 10.07
C ARG A 177 33.77 -12.36 9.57
N GLN A 178 33.53 -13.43 8.83
CA GLN A 178 34.56 -13.91 7.91
C GLN A 178 34.51 -12.97 6.71
N ALA A 179 35.60 -12.24 6.50
CA ALA A 179 35.82 -11.49 5.28
C ALA A 179 35.78 -12.49 4.12
N ALA A 180 34.71 -12.45 3.33
CA ALA A 180 34.65 -13.18 2.09
C ALA A 180 35.84 -12.70 1.23
N GLY A 181 36.73 -13.63 0.91
CA GLY A 181 37.78 -13.40 -0.08
C GLY A 181 37.15 -12.95 -1.40
N LYS A 182 37.94 -12.27 -2.23
CA LYS A 182 37.56 -11.90 -3.61
C LYS A 182 37.22 -13.17 -4.41
N SER A 183 35.98 -13.64 -4.31
CA SER A 183 35.34 -14.51 -5.29
C SER A 183 34.24 -13.71 -5.99
N GLU A 184 33.81 -14.21 -7.14
CA GLU A 184 32.82 -13.61 -8.04
C GLU A 184 31.71 -12.83 -7.33
N VAL A 185 31.31 -11.71 -7.92
CA VAL A 185 30.25 -10.84 -7.39
C VAL A 185 28.93 -11.61 -7.40
N HIS A 186 28.65 -12.39 -6.35
CA HIS A 186 27.34 -12.97 -6.13
C HIS A 186 26.38 -11.85 -5.75
N GLN A 187 25.58 -11.41 -6.72
CA GLN A 187 24.60 -10.34 -6.58
C GLN A 187 23.46 -10.74 -5.60
N TRP A 188 23.22 -12.04 -5.44
CA TRP A 188 22.12 -12.60 -4.67
C TRP A 188 22.61 -13.24 -3.38
N ARG A 189 21.89 -12.99 -2.27
CA ARG A 189 22.25 -13.52 -0.93
C ARG A 189 21.23 -14.51 -0.38
N LYS A 190 20.02 -14.53 -0.91
CA LYS A 190 18.91 -15.33 -0.40
C LYS A 190 17.87 -15.60 -1.49
N LYS A 191 17.38 -16.83 -1.56
CA LYS A 191 16.11 -17.21 -2.18
C LYS A 191 14.98 -17.13 -1.15
N SER A 192 13.84 -16.55 -1.51
CA SER A 192 12.67 -16.53 -0.62
C SER A 192 12.06 -17.93 -0.52
N ILE A 193 11.65 -18.35 0.68
CA ILE A 193 10.94 -19.62 0.88
C ILE A 193 9.60 -19.65 0.15
N PHE A 194 9.03 -18.48 -0.17
CA PHE A 194 7.76 -18.39 -0.87
C PHE A 194 7.80 -19.01 -2.27
N PHE A 195 8.99 -19.06 -2.91
CA PHE A 195 9.16 -19.74 -4.20
C PHE A 195 8.98 -21.27 -4.12
N GLU A 196 9.04 -21.86 -2.92
CA GLU A 196 8.84 -23.30 -2.71
C GLU A 196 7.37 -23.67 -2.45
N LEU A 197 6.51 -22.67 -2.24
CA LEU A 197 5.10 -22.92 -1.94
C LEU A 197 4.38 -23.44 -3.20
N PRO A 198 3.60 -24.55 -3.10
CA PRO A 198 2.97 -25.17 -4.26
C PRO A 198 2.08 -24.22 -5.09
N TYR A 199 1.41 -23.29 -4.42
CA TYR A 199 0.50 -22.32 -5.03
C TYR A 199 1.20 -21.05 -5.56
N TRP A 200 2.49 -20.87 -5.30
CA TRP A 200 3.21 -19.64 -5.68
C TRP A 200 3.19 -19.40 -7.18
N LYS A 201 3.27 -20.48 -7.97
CA LYS A 201 3.17 -20.45 -9.43
C LYS A 201 1.81 -19.95 -9.91
N ASP A 202 0.76 -20.15 -9.13
CA ASP A 202 -0.63 -19.83 -9.48
C ASP A 202 -1.00 -18.38 -9.07
N LEU A 203 -0.16 -17.70 -8.30
CA LEU A 203 -0.38 -16.30 -7.93
C LEU A 203 -0.11 -15.36 -9.12
N LEU A 204 -1.11 -14.55 -9.46
CA LEU A 204 -0.98 -13.46 -10.43
C LEU A 204 -0.05 -12.35 -9.91
N LEU A 205 -0.14 -12.04 -8.60
CA LEU A 205 0.67 -11.02 -7.95
C LEU A 205 1.63 -11.66 -6.94
N ARG A 206 2.82 -12.03 -7.41
CA ARG A 206 3.83 -12.74 -6.60
C ARG A 206 4.61 -11.81 -5.67
N HIS A 207 5.00 -10.63 -6.15
CA HIS A 207 5.96 -9.79 -5.44
C HIS A 207 5.33 -8.77 -4.49
N ASN A 208 4.09 -8.34 -4.76
CA ASN A 208 3.33 -7.34 -4.01
C ASN A 208 4.22 -6.19 -3.53
N LEU A 209 4.69 -5.41 -4.49
CA LEU A 209 5.65 -4.34 -4.30
C LEU A 209 5.14 -3.32 -3.27
N ASP A 210 6.04 -2.96 -2.36
CA ASP A 210 5.76 -2.03 -1.28
C ASP A 210 5.77 -0.58 -1.80
N VAL A 211 4.61 -0.13 -2.28
CA VAL A 211 4.43 1.21 -2.85
C VAL A 211 4.84 2.30 -1.87
N MET A 212 4.58 2.13 -0.56
CA MET A 212 4.98 3.05 0.50
C MET A 212 6.47 3.32 0.52
N HIS A 213 7.24 2.25 0.55
CA HIS A 213 8.69 2.38 0.59
C HIS A 213 9.25 2.76 -0.77
N ILE A 214 8.69 2.27 -1.87
CA ILE A 214 9.12 2.66 -3.21
C ILE A 214 8.93 4.18 -3.39
N GLU A 215 7.73 4.70 -3.17
CA GLU A 215 7.42 6.13 -3.29
C GLU A 215 8.33 6.97 -2.39
N LYS A 216 8.49 6.57 -1.12
CA LYS A 216 9.41 7.26 -0.22
C LYS A 216 10.85 7.27 -0.73
N ASN A 217 11.38 6.13 -1.20
CA ASN A 217 12.75 6.04 -1.69
C ASN A 217 12.94 6.87 -2.97
N VAL A 218 11.96 6.87 -3.86
CA VAL A 218 11.98 7.69 -5.08
C VAL A 218 11.95 9.18 -4.73
N PHE A 219 11.04 9.59 -3.82
CA PHE A 219 10.96 10.95 -3.32
C PHE A 219 12.28 11.41 -2.66
N ASP A 220 12.84 10.59 -1.77
CA ASP A 220 14.10 10.88 -1.08
C ASP A 220 15.24 11.02 -2.09
N ASN A 221 15.39 10.09 -3.04
CA ASN A 221 16.40 10.17 -4.09
C ASN A 221 16.28 11.46 -4.88
N LEU A 222 15.06 11.84 -5.25
CA LEU A 222 14.77 13.05 -6.00
C LEU A 222 15.15 14.29 -5.20
N VAL A 223 14.56 14.49 -4.02
CA VAL A 223 14.80 15.69 -3.22
C VAL A 223 16.26 15.83 -2.79
N PHE A 224 16.93 14.75 -2.39
CA PHE A 224 18.34 14.83 -2.03
C PHE A 224 19.25 15.16 -3.22
N THR A 225 18.87 14.77 -4.43
CA THR A 225 19.62 15.09 -5.65
C THR A 225 19.36 16.53 -6.10
N LEU A 226 18.11 17.01 -6.01
CA LEU A 226 17.75 18.39 -6.33
C LEU A 226 18.41 19.40 -5.37
N LEU A 227 18.44 19.10 -4.06
CA LEU A 227 18.99 19.97 -3.02
C LEU A 227 20.53 19.86 -2.85
N ASP A 228 21.19 18.94 -3.56
CA ASP A 228 22.60 18.56 -3.32
C ASP A 228 22.90 18.21 -1.84
N ASP A 229 22.06 17.38 -1.21
CA ASP A 229 22.29 16.93 0.17
C ASP A 229 23.51 16.00 0.22
N LYS A 230 24.66 16.56 0.59
CA LYS A 230 25.95 15.86 0.67
C LYS A 230 25.84 14.55 1.46
N GLY A 231 26.16 13.45 0.77
CA GLY A 231 26.13 12.09 1.31
C GLY A 231 24.85 11.31 1.00
N LYS A 232 23.80 11.96 0.49
CA LYS A 232 22.56 11.32 0.04
C LYS A 232 22.22 11.57 -1.41
N SER A 233 22.69 12.68 -1.98
CA SER A 233 22.55 13.00 -3.41
C SER A 233 23.01 11.83 -4.28
N LYS A 234 22.23 11.54 -5.32
CA LYS A 234 22.62 10.57 -6.35
C LYS A 234 23.64 11.16 -7.31
N ASP A 235 23.80 12.47 -7.31
CA ASP A 235 24.88 13.13 -8.01
C ASP A 235 26.10 13.31 -7.09
N ASN A 236 27.16 12.55 -7.37
CA ASN A 236 28.39 12.59 -6.59
C ASN A 236 29.60 12.26 -7.48
N LEU A 237 30.82 12.40 -6.93
CA LEU A 237 32.04 12.20 -7.71
C LEU A 237 32.12 10.82 -8.40
N ASN A 238 31.60 9.76 -7.77
CA ASN A 238 31.60 8.44 -8.40
C ASN A 238 30.62 8.42 -9.57
N ALA A 239 29.40 8.93 -9.39
CA ALA A 239 28.44 9.06 -10.49
C ALA A 239 29.03 9.85 -11.68
N ARG A 240 29.76 10.94 -11.42
CA ARG A 240 30.43 11.72 -12.48
C ARG A 240 31.58 10.97 -13.16
N LYS A 241 32.34 10.14 -12.42
CA LYS A 241 33.35 9.26 -13.00
C LYS A 241 32.73 8.15 -13.84
N ASP A 242 31.56 7.64 -13.44
CA ASP A 242 30.82 6.64 -14.20
C ASP A 242 30.36 7.23 -15.55
N LEU A 243 29.87 8.48 -15.57
CA LEU A 243 29.57 9.20 -16.82
C LEU A 243 30.79 9.29 -17.75
N GLN A 244 31.97 9.61 -17.18
CA GLN A 244 33.22 9.67 -17.92
C GLN A 244 33.65 8.30 -18.47
N ALA A 245 33.51 7.24 -17.67
CA ALA A 245 33.84 5.87 -18.08
C ALA A 245 32.90 5.36 -19.18
N LEU A 246 31.64 5.77 -19.16
CA LEU A 246 30.63 5.46 -20.19
C LEU A 246 30.75 6.33 -21.44
N GLY A 247 31.55 7.41 -21.40
CA GLY A 247 31.74 8.30 -22.55
C GLY A 247 30.54 9.20 -22.87
N ILE A 248 29.66 9.46 -21.90
CA ILE A 248 28.43 10.26 -22.07
C ILE A 248 28.47 11.54 -21.22
N CYS A 249 27.69 12.56 -21.61
CA CYS A 249 27.53 13.84 -20.88
C CYS A 249 28.88 14.49 -20.50
N SER A 250 29.74 14.72 -21.49
CA SER A 250 31.10 15.24 -21.31
C SER A 250 31.19 16.57 -20.53
N GLU A 251 30.14 17.38 -20.62
CA GLU A 251 29.95 18.63 -19.89
C GLU A 251 29.80 18.43 -18.36
N LEU A 252 29.43 17.23 -17.92
CA LEU A 252 29.26 16.86 -16.52
C LEU A 252 30.47 16.14 -15.92
N TRP A 253 31.54 15.91 -16.70
CA TRP A 253 32.70 15.16 -16.22
C TRP A 253 33.46 15.90 -15.11
N PRO A 254 34.06 15.16 -14.16
CA PRO A 254 34.85 15.77 -13.11
C PRO A 254 36.20 16.23 -13.66
N ALA A 255 36.69 17.36 -13.15
CA ALA A 255 38.04 17.83 -13.40
C ALA A 255 39.07 16.91 -12.71
N ALA A 256 40.34 17.01 -13.12
CA ALA A 256 41.43 16.18 -12.58
C ALA A 256 41.61 16.29 -11.05
N ASN A 257 41.19 17.40 -10.45
CA ASN A 257 41.20 17.61 -8.99
C ASN A 257 39.96 17.04 -8.26
N GLY A 258 39.05 16.37 -8.97
CA GLY A 258 37.82 15.78 -8.44
C GLY A 258 36.66 16.76 -8.23
N ARG A 259 36.78 18.03 -8.65
CA ARG A 259 35.66 18.98 -8.65
C ARG A 259 34.83 18.83 -9.93
N PHE A 260 33.53 19.07 -9.85
CA PHE A 260 32.62 19.04 -10.99
C PHE A 260 31.61 20.18 -10.88
N LEU A 261 31.01 20.54 -12.01
CA LEU A 261 30.00 21.61 -12.10
C LEU A 261 28.63 21.11 -11.64
N LEU A 262 27.83 22.02 -11.09
CA LEU A 262 26.42 21.77 -10.78
C LEU A 262 25.68 21.43 -12.08
N ALA A 263 24.88 20.37 -12.04
CA ALA A 263 24.05 19.99 -13.18
C ALA A 263 22.77 20.84 -13.22
N CYS A 264 22.06 20.82 -14.35
CA CYS A 264 20.82 21.57 -14.55
C CYS A 264 19.70 21.19 -13.56
N PHE A 265 19.72 19.97 -13.03
CA PHE A 265 18.75 19.49 -12.05
C PHE A 265 19.07 19.91 -10.60
N THR A 266 20.26 20.45 -10.34
CA THR A 266 20.65 20.85 -8.99
C THR A 266 20.25 22.30 -8.74
N MET A 267 19.48 22.53 -7.67
CA MET A 267 19.07 23.86 -7.26
C MET A 267 20.26 24.65 -6.72
N THR A 268 20.35 25.92 -7.15
CA THR A 268 21.22 26.92 -6.53
C THR A 268 20.76 27.23 -5.10
N ASN A 269 21.59 27.93 -4.32
CA ASN A 269 21.21 28.31 -2.96
C ASN A 269 19.95 29.18 -2.90
N CYS A 270 19.76 30.08 -3.86
CA CYS A 270 18.58 30.94 -3.92
C CYS A 270 17.32 30.10 -4.24
N GLU A 271 17.43 29.18 -5.20
CA GLU A 271 16.37 28.25 -5.57
C GLU A 271 16.00 27.31 -4.41
N ASN A 272 17.00 26.78 -3.69
CA ASN A 272 16.81 26.00 -2.47
C ASN A 272 16.03 26.79 -1.41
N ASP A 273 16.43 28.05 -1.17
CA ASP A 273 15.76 28.91 -0.19
C ASP A 273 14.30 29.17 -0.62
N SER A 274 14.01 29.38 -1.91
CA SER A 274 12.65 29.51 -2.44
C SER A 274 11.83 28.23 -2.27
N PHE A 275 12.37 27.08 -2.69
CA PHE A 275 11.71 25.77 -2.59
C PHE A 275 11.35 25.43 -1.14
N LEU A 276 12.31 25.54 -0.23
CA LEU A 276 12.11 25.22 1.18
C LEU A 276 11.17 26.22 1.86
N ASN A 277 11.19 27.50 1.48
CA ASN A 277 10.23 28.47 2.00
C ASN A 277 8.79 28.18 1.57
N ILE A 278 8.57 27.68 0.35
CA ILE A 278 7.22 27.24 -0.08
C ILE A 278 6.73 26.12 0.84
N LEU A 279 7.55 25.09 1.06
CA LEU A 279 7.19 23.95 1.90
C LEU A 279 7.05 24.33 3.39
N LYS A 280 7.84 25.29 3.88
CA LYS A 280 7.77 25.74 5.27
C LYS A 280 6.49 26.51 5.58
N ASN A 281 5.98 27.26 4.60
CA ASN A 281 4.83 28.13 4.79
C ASN A 281 3.50 27.50 4.32
N VAL A 282 3.53 26.25 3.84
CA VAL A 282 2.32 25.56 3.40
C VAL A 282 1.36 25.36 4.59
N LYS A 283 0.09 25.67 4.37
CA LYS A 283 -0.99 25.43 5.34
C LYS A 283 -1.95 24.41 4.74
N LEU A 284 -2.21 23.36 5.50
CA LEU A 284 -3.05 22.24 5.09
C LEU A 284 -4.21 22.09 6.08
N PRO A 285 -5.36 21.51 5.65
CA PRO A 285 -6.46 21.21 6.56
C PRO A 285 -6.01 20.36 7.74
N ASP A 286 -6.69 20.49 8.88
CA ASP A 286 -6.40 19.65 10.04
C ASP A 286 -6.58 18.17 9.69
N GLY A 287 -5.69 17.33 10.24
CA GLY A 287 -5.59 15.92 9.89
C GLY A 287 -4.89 15.62 8.57
N TYR A 288 -4.85 16.52 7.57
CA TYR A 288 -4.40 16.17 6.21
C TYR A 288 -2.94 15.70 6.10
N SER A 289 -2.01 16.33 6.82
CA SER A 289 -0.62 15.92 6.87
C SER A 289 -0.02 16.19 8.25
N SER A 290 1.18 15.64 8.50
CA SER A 290 1.97 16.08 9.65
C SER A 290 2.50 17.51 9.42
N ASN A 291 3.11 18.09 10.45
CA ASN A 291 3.68 19.44 10.39
C ASN A 291 4.94 19.48 9.50
N ILE A 292 4.75 19.64 8.18
CA ILE A 292 5.84 19.74 7.18
C ILE A 292 6.81 20.87 7.53
N SER A 293 6.32 21.99 8.09
CA SER A 293 7.19 23.11 8.49
C SER A 293 8.25 22.69 9.52
N ALA A 294 7.96 21.71 10.38
CA ALA A 294 8.91 21.21 11.36
C ALA A 294 10.03 20.37 10.72
N CYS A 295 9.82 19.87 9.51
CA CYS A 295 10.79 19.08 8.76
C CYS A 295 11.71 19.94 7.87
N VAL A 296 11.52 21.27 7.81
CA VAL A 296 12.28 22.18 6.94
C VAL A 296 13.33 22.97 7.73
N ASP A 297 14.60 22.71 7.45
CA ASP A 297 15.74 23.48 7.95
C ASP A 297 16.29 24.43 6.87
N LEU A 298 15.94 25.71 7.00
CA LEU A 298 16.42 26.77 6.09
C LEU A 298 17.90 27.13 6.31
N ASN A 299 18.44 26.92 7.51
CA ASN A 299 19.83 27.27 7.80
C ASN A 299 20.77 26.27 7.11
N GLN A 300 20.40 24.99 7.15
CA GLN A 300 21.16 23.93 6.49
C GLN A 300 20.72 23.66 5.05
N ARG A 301 19.61 24.24 4.60
CA ARG A 301 18.94 23.98 3.30
C ARG A 301 18.58 22.51 3.11
N LYS A 302 17.94 21.92 4.12
CA LYS A 302 17.62 20.48 4.14
C LYS A 302 16.21 20.20 4.61
N MET A 303 15.74 19.03 4.19
CA MET A 303 14.56 18.37 4.74
C MET A 303 15.01 17.27 5.71
N VAL A 304 14.48 17.26 6.93
CA VAL A 304 14.86 16.31 7.98
C VAL A 304 13.61 15.74 8.66
N GLY A 305 13.62 14.44 8.93
CA GLY A 305 12.59 13.81 9.75
C GLY A 305 11.27 13.51 9.03
N LEU A 306 11.23 13.59 7.70
CA LEU A 306 10.07 13.19 6.91
C LEU A 306 9.79 11.68 7.10
N LYS A 307 8.53 11.35 7.38
CA LYS A 307 8.02 9.98 7.39
C LYS A 307 7.45 9.64 6.02
N SER A 308 7.20 8.35 5.77
CA SER A 308 6.66 7.88 4.48
C SER A 308 5.34 8.55 4.10
N HIS A 309 4.47 8.87 5.08
CA HIS A 309 3.24 9.63 4.83
C HIS A 309 3.52 11.06 4.38
N ASP A 310 4.52 11.73 4.96
CA ASP A 310 4.88 13.10 4.57
C ASP A 310 5.43 13.11 3.14
N CYS A 311 6.26 12.12 2.82
CA CYS A 311 6.76 11.91 1.46
C CYS A 311 5.62 11.68 0.46
N HIS A 312 4.59 10.89 0.82
CA HIS A 312 3.42 10.65 -0.03
C HIS A 312 2.65 11.96 -0.32
N ILE A 313 2.37 12.77 0.70
CA ILE A 313 1.71 14.08 0.52
C ILE A 313 2.57 15.01 -0.33
N LEU A 314 3.89 15.05 -0.08
CA LEU A 314 4.80 15.87 -0.85
C LEU A 314 4.85 15.42 -2.32
N MET A 315 5.03 14.12 -2.57
CA MET A 315 5.14 13.54 -3.92
C MET A 315 3.86 13.75 -4.74
N GLY A 316 2.69 13.47 -4.16
CA GLY A 316 1.42 13.55 -4.89
C GLY A 316 0.85 14.96 -5.06
N GLN A 317 1.14 15.89 -4.13
CA GLN A 317 0.38 17.16 -4.05
C GLN A 317 1.26 18.42 -4.07
N LEU A 318 2.40 18.41 -3.40
CA LEU A 318 3.14 19.65 -3.11
C LEU A 318 4.40 19.82 -3.96
N LEU A 319 5.06 18.74 -4.33
CA LEU A 319 6.36 18.78 -5.00
C LEU A 319 6.25 19.43 -6.38
N SER A 320 5.25 19.05 -7.17
CA SER A 320 4.97 19.65 -8.49
C SER A 320 4.69 21.15 -8.40
N ILE A 321 4.08 21.62 -7.32
CA ILE A 321 3.83 23.04 -7.07
C ILE A 321 5.13 23.75 -6.65
N ALA A 322 5.89 23.14 -5.75
CA ALA A 322 7.08 23.73 -5.15
C ALA A 322 8.23 23.88 -6.17
N ILE A 323 8.34 23.02 -7.17
CA ILE A 323 9.43 23.06 -8.17
C ILE A 323 9.13 23.91 -9.40
N ARG A 324 7.85 24.23 -9.67
CA ARG A 324 7.40 24.80 -10.96
C ARG A 324 8.12 26.09 -11.37
N ASN A 325 8.49 26.92 -10.40
CA ASN A 325 9.18 28.20 -10.62
C ASN A 325 10.62 28.20 -10.06
N VAL A 326 11.16 27.03 -9.75
CA VAL A 326 12.48 26.88 -9.11
C VAL A 326 13.45 26.15 -10.02
N LEU A 327 13.01 25.11 -10.72
CA LEU A 327 13.85 24.33 -11.62
C LEU A 327 13.68 24.76 -13.08
N PRO A 328 14.68 24.49 -13.96
CA PRO A 328 14.51 24.59 -15.40
C PRO A 328 13.31 23.79 -15.88
N GLN A 329 12.66 24.26 -16.94
CA GLN A 329 11.39 23.72 -17.43
C GLN A 329 11.50 22.23 -17.78
N GLU A 330 12.62 21.84 -18.39
CA GLU A 330 12.91 20.47 -18.79
C GLU A 330 12.97 19.53 -17.58
N VAL A 331 13.63 19.96 -16.49
CA VAL A 331 13.75 19.16 -15.25
C VAL A 331 12.40 19.12 -14.52
N ALA A 332 11.75 20.28 -14.38
CA ALA A 332 10.48 20.39 -13.68
C ALA A 332 9.41 19.52 -14.34
N PHE A 333 9.36 19.48 -15.68
CA PHE A 333 8.40 18.69 -16.42
C PHE A 333 8.48 17.20 -16.09
N VAL A 334 9.68 16.62 -16.17
CA VAL A 334 9.90 15.19 -15.88
C VAL A 334 9.55 14.84 -14.44
N VAL A 335 9.89 15.73 -13.49
CA VAL A 335 9.53 15.53 -12.08
C VAL A 335 8.02 15.63 -11.88
N MET A 336 7.33 16.55 -12.57
CA MET A 336 5.88 16.67 -12.53
C MET A 336 5.18 15.43 -13.10
N GLU A 337 5.69 14.85 -14.20
CA GLU A 337 5.19 13.57 -14.74
C GLU A 337 5.29 12.44 -13.71
N LEU A 338 6.43 12.34 -13.02
CA LEU A 338 6.62 11.35 -11.97
C LEU A 338 5.70 11.58 -10.76
N CYS A 339 5.51 12.84 -10.34
CA CYS A 339 4.56 13.19 -9.28
C CYS A 339 3.12 12.82 -9.67
N HIS A 340 2.74 13.13 -10.91
CA HIS A 340 1.44 12.78 -11.47
C HIS A 340 1.25 11.27 -11.44
N PHE A 341 2.23 10.49 -11.90
CA PHE A 341 2.19 9.03 -11.86
C PHE A 341 1.85 8.49 -10.46
N PHE A 342 2.59 8.90 -9.43
CA PHE A 342 2.33 8.45 -8.05
C PHE A 342 0.94 8.87 -7.54
N ARG A 343 0.47 10.06 -7.92
CA ARG A 343 -0.86 10.52 -7.56
C ARG A 343 -1.96 9.64 -8.20
N GLU A 344 -1.80 9.27 -9.47
CA GLU A 344 -2.81 8.49 -10.18
C GLU A 344 -2.87 7.03 -9.70
N ILE A 345 -1.73 6.36 -9.48
CA ILE A 345 -1.73 4.97 -8.98
C ILE A 345 -2.27 4.88 -7.54
N CYS A 346 -2.15 5.96 -6.76
CA CYS A 346 -2.66 6.05 -5.40
C CYS A 346 -4.11 6.57 -5.33
N SER A 347 -4.80 6.71 -6.48
CA SER A 347 -6.21 7.10 -6.53
C SER A 347 -7.09 6.06 -5.83
N ARG A 348 -8.17 6.55 -5.19
CA ARG A 348 -9.20 5.71 -4.56
C ARG A 348 -10.02 4.91 -5.58
N VAL A 349 -10.14 5.46 -6.78
CA VAL A 349 -10.89 4.87 -7.90
C VAL A 349 -9.92 4.60 -9.03
N ILE A 350 -9.92 3.36 -9.52
CA ILE A 350 -9.06 2.92 -10.62
C ILE A 350 -9.92 2.78 -11.88
N ASP A 351 -9.47 3.42 -12.95
CA ASP A 351 -9.91 3.14 -14.31
C ASP A 351 -8.83 2.31 -15.01
N ILE A 352 -9.18 1.07 -15.39
CA ILE A 352 -8.25 0.12 -16.02
C ILE A 352 -7.73 0.67 -17.36
N SER A 353 -8.61 1.30 -18.16
CA SER A 353 -8.22 1.88 -19.46
C SER A 353 -7.25 3.05 -19.31
N TYR A 354 -7.39 3.80 -18.21
CA TYR A 354 -6.45 4.84 -17.86
C TYR A 354 -5.12 4.28 -17.33
N MET A 355 -5.15 3.19 -16.55
CA MET A 355 -3.93 2.52 -16.07
C MET A 355 -3.07 1.96 -17.21
N GLU A 356 -3.67 1.48 -18.30
CA GLU A 356 -2.94 1.03 -19.49
C GLU A 356 -2.14 2.19 -20.12
N LYS A 357 -2.77 3.35 -20.29
CA LYS A 357 -2.08 4.56 -20.78
C LYS A 357 -1.00 5.01 -19.81
N LEU A 358 -1.27 4.96 -18.51
CA LEU A 358 -0.32 5.33 -17.47
C LEU A 358 0.91 4.42 -17.47
N GLN A 359 0.74 3.13 -17.79
CA GLN A 359 1.83 2.16 -17.92
C GLN A 359 2.79 2.48 -19.09
N GLU A 360 2.26 3.01 -20.18
CA GLU A 360 3.08 3.46 -21.30
C GLU A 360 3.77 4.78 -20.98
N HIS A 361 3.04 5.69 -20.32
CA HIS A 361 3.55 6.99 -19.94
C HIS A 361 4.70 6.89 -18.93
N ILE A 362 4.61 6.02 -17.90
CA ILE A 362 5.72 5.85 -16.93
C ILE A 362 6.99 5.31 -17.58
N ALA A 363 6.88 4.47 -18.61
CA ALA A 363 8.05 4.00 -19.35
C ALA A 363 8.76 5.18 -20.05
N LEU A 364 8.00 6.12 -20.63
CA LEU A 364 8.54 7.36 -21.22
C LEU A 364 9.12 8.28 -20.14
N THR A 365 8.43 8.48 -19.02
CA THR A 365 8.94 9.27 -17.89
C THR A 365 10.28 8.73 -17.39
N LEU A 366 10.45 7.41 -17.31
CA LEU A 366 11.73 6.79 -16.95
C LEU A 366 12.82 7.07 -18.00
N CYS A 367 12.50 7.09 -19.31
CA CYS A 367 13.45 7.54 -20.34
C CYS A 367 13.87 9.00 -20.09
N HIS A 368 12.91 9.88 -19.84
CA HIS A 368 13.19 11.29 -19.62
C HIS A 368 14.03 11.50 -18.35
N LEU A 369 13.78 10.72 -17.29
CA LEU A 369 14.62 10.70 -16.10
C LEU A 369 16.05 10.27 -16.41
N GLU A 370 16.25 9.26 -17.27
CA GLU A 370 17.57 8.80 -17.71
C GLU A 370 18.32 9.86 -18.53
N MET A 371 17.61 10.68 -19.30
CA MET A 371 18.20 11.79 -20.05
C MET A 371 18.62 12.96 -19.17
N VAL A 372 17.91 13.20 -18.05
CA VAL A 372 18.13 14.35 -17.17
C VAL A 372 19.08 14.03 -16.02
N PHE A 373 18.94 12.87 -15.39
CA PHE A 373 19.67 12.49 -14.18
C PHE A 373 20.81 11.50 -14.46
N PRO A 374 21.87 11.46 -13.64
CA PRO A 374 22.94 10.49 -13.81
C PRO A 374 22.44 9.05 -13.56
N PRO A 375 23.10 8.02 -14.12
CA PRO A 375 22.69 6.61 -13.95
C PRO A 375 22.54 6.16 -12.49
N SER A 376 23.30 6.76 -11.57
CA SER A 376 23.19 6.54 -10.12
C SER A 376 21.82 6.89 -9.52
N PHE A 377 21.05 7.75 -10.19
CA PHE A 377 19.68 8.09 -9.82
C PHE A 377 18.70 6.94 -10.08
N LEU A 378 18.92 6.19 -11.15
CA LEU A 378 18.07 5.06 -11.60
C LEU A 378 18.31 3.80 -10.75
N THR A 379 18.12 3.95 -9.45
CA THR A 379 18.16 2.84 -8.49
C THR A 379 17.06 1.82 -8.78
N VAL A 380 17.20 0.62 -8.22
CA VAL A 380 16.16 -0.42 -8.29
C VAL A 380 14.78 0.11 -7.86
N MET A 381 14.71 0.95 -6.82
CA MET A 381 13.44 1.55 -6.37
C MET A 381 12.79 2.45 -7.43
N VAL A 382 13.58 3.20 -8.19
CA VAL A 382 13.07 4.02 -9.31
C VAL A 382 12.61 3.11 -10.44
N HIS A 383 13.39 2.07 -10.77
CA HIS A 383 13.03 1.12 -11.82
C HIS A 383 11.72 0.38 -11.52
N LEU A 384 11.48 0.00 -10.25
CA LEU A 384 10.25 -0.71 -9.83
C LEU A 384 8.96 0.05 -10.16
N THR A 385 9.02 1.38 -10.37
CA THR A 385 7.85 2.18 -10.74
C THR A 385 7.16 1.70 -12.01
N ILE A 386 7.91 1.15 -12.97
CA ILE A 386 7.34 0.62 -14.23
C ILE A 386 6.39 -0.55 -14.01
N HIS A 387 6.52 -1.27 -12.89
CA HIS A 387 5.71 -2.44 -12.57
C HIS A 387 4.46 -2.09 -11.76
N LEU A 388 4.39 -0.89 -11.18
CA LEU A 388 3.32 -0.55 -10.23
C LEU A 388 1.94 -0.48 -10.90
N THR A 389 1.86 -0.08 -12.17
CA THR A 389 0.59 -0.05 -12.90
C THR A 389 0.02 -1.45 -13.11
N GLU A 390 0.86 -2.43 -13.42
CA GLU A 390 0.45 -3.83 -13.50
C GLU A 390 -0.03 -4.34 -12.14
N GLU A 391 0.71 -4.03 -11.07
CA GLU A 391 0.30 -4.39 -9.72
C GLU A 391 -1.03 -3.76 -9.30
N VAL A 392 -1.31 -2.53 -9.74
CA VAL A 392 -2.57 -1.83 -9.44
C VAL A 392 -3.73 -2.44 -10.23
N LYS A 393 -3.51 -2.82 -11.50
CA LYS A 393 -4.53 -3.54 -12.30
C LYS A 393 -4.88 -4.89 -11.68
N LEU A 394 -3.89 -5.63 -11.17
CA LEU A 394 -4.10 -6.96 -10.58
C LEU A 394 -4.58 -6.91 -9.13
N GLY A 395 -4.00 -6.02 -8.32
CA GLY A 395 -4.17 -5.95 -6.86
C GLY A 395 -5.17 -4.89 -6.40
N GLY A 396 -5.71 -4.09 -7.31
CA GLY A 396 -6.64 -3.00 -6.99
C GLY A 396 -5.97 -1.80 -6.30
N PRO A 397 -6.77 -0.92 -5.67
CA PRO A 397 -6.30 0.32 -5.08
C PRO A 397 -5.16 0.12 -4.08
N VAL A 398 -4.11 0.94 -4.23
CA VAL A 398 -2.92 0.90 -3.35
C VAL A 398 -3.30 1.07 -1.88
N GLN A 399 -4.43 1.73 -1.59
CA GLN A 399 -4.92 1.95 -0.22
C GLN A 399 -5.06 0.68 0.61
N TYR A 400 -5.40 -0.45 -0.02
CA TYR A 400 -5.54 -1.74 0.67
C TYR A 400 -4.23 -2.51 0.81
N ARG A 401 -3.16 -2.03 0.16
CA ARG A 401 -1.83 -2.66 0.12
C ARG A 401 -0.76 -1.80 0.81
N TRP A 402 -1.14 -0.68 1.42
CA TRP A 402 -0.22 0.13 2.22
C TRP A 402 0.37 -0.64 3.38
N MET A 403 1.64 -0.38 3.66
CA MET A 403 2.34 -0.94 4.82
C MET A 403 2.12 -0.14 6.11
N TYR A 404 1.49 1.05 6.07
CA TYR A 404 1.24 1.86 7.28
C TYR A 404 0.54 1.08 8.40
N PRO A 405 -0.57 0.34 8.16
CA PRO A 405 -1.25 -0.39 9.22
C PRO A 405 -0.39 -1.54 9.76
N VAL A 406 0.31 -2.25 8.87
CA VAL A 406 1.18 -3.37 9.21
C VAL A 406 2.35 -2.90 10.08
N GLU A 407 3.06 -1.86 9.68
CA GLU A 407 4.18 -1.30 10.46
C GLU A 407 3.72 -0.73 11.80
N LYS A 408 2.54 -0.12 11.86
CA LYS A 408 1.96 0.39 13.11
C LYS A 408 1.67 -0.74 14.09
N ILE A 409 1.06 -1.83 13.60
CA ILE A 409 0.80 -3.03 14.41
C ILE A 409 2.11 -3.65 14.88
N LEU A 410 3.08 -3.85 13.98
CA LEU A 410 4.38 -4.41 14.33
C LEU A 410 5.13 -3.54 15.35
N GLY A 411 5.03 -2.21 15.22
CA GLY A 411 5.56 -1.26 16.19
C GLY A 411 4.94 -1.43 17.57
N HIS A 412 3.62 -1.59 17.64
CA HIS A 412 2.88 -1.86 18.88
C HIS A 412 3.30 -3.20 19.50
N LEU A 413 3.29 -4.29 18.73
CA LEU A 413 3.69 -5.62 19.19
C LEU A 413 5.16 -5.64 19.66
N LYS A 414 6.03 -4.85 19.04
CA LYS A 414 7.42 -4.73 19.48
C LYS A 414 7.54 -4.17 20.90
N THR A 415 6.62 -3.34 21.36
CA THR A 415 6.61 -2.83 22.74
C THR A 415 6.32 -3.93 23.76
N TYR A 416 5.73 -5.06 23.33
CA TYR A 416 5.42 -6.19 24.20
C TYR A 416 6.60 -7.11 24.47
N VAL A 417 7.68 -6.97 23.68
CA VAL A 417 8.87 -7.81 23.82
C VAL A 417 9.69 -7.35 25.03
N ARG A 418 9.31 -7.83 26.22
CA ARG A 418 10.05 -7.65 27.48
C ARG A 418 11.20 -8.66 27.59
N ASN A 419 11.02 -9.87 27.07
CA ASN A 419 12.06 -10.89 27.01
C ASN A 419 12.49 -11.18 25.56
N ARG A 420 13.68 -10.71 25.18
CA ARG A 420 14.24 -10.93 23.84
C ARG A 420 14.69 -12.36 23.56
N ALA A 421 14.84 -13.21 24.59
CA ALA A 421 15.18 -14.62 24.42
C ALA A 421 13.95 -15.47 24.01
N ARG A 422 12.74 -14.96 24.26
CA ARG A 422 11.45 -15.61 23.89
C ARG A 422 10.45 -14.53 23.45
N PRO A 423 10.68 -13.88 22.31
CA PRO A 423 9.87 -12.74 21.88
C PRO A 423 8.40 -13.12 21.64
N GLU A 424 8.12 -14.30 21.08
CA GLU A 424 6.78 -14.77 20.78
C GLU A 424 5.95 -14.97 22.06
N GLY A 425 6.53 -15.61 23.08
CA GLY A 425 5.89 -15.79 24.38
C GLY A 425 5.63 -14.46 25.09
N SER A 426 6.60 -13.53 25.04
CA SER A 426 6.46 -12.20 25.62
C SER A 426 5.35 -11.37 24.95
N ILE A 427 5.20 -11.49 23.63
CA ILE A 427 4.11 -10.86 22.89
C ILE A 427 2.77 -11.45 23.30
N CYS A 428 2.66 -12.78 23.35
CA CYS A 428 1.42 -13.48 23.69
C CYS A 428 0.91 -13.10 25.10
N GLU A 429 1.79 -13.14 26.12
CA GLU A 429 1.42 -12.78 27.49
C GLU A 429 0.93 -11.34 27.60
N GLN A 430 1.66 -10.39 27.00
CA GLN A 430 1.32 -8.98 27.07
C GLN A 430 0.07 -8.65 26.25
N PHE A 431 -0.14 -9.33 25.12
CA PHE A 431 -1.36 -9.19 24.33
C PHE A 431 -2.59 -9.64 25.14
N ILE A 432 -2.53 -10.79 25.81
CA ILE A 432 -3.60 -11.26 26.71
C ILE A 432 -3.84 -10.23 27.84
N ALA A 433 -2.78 -9.70 28.44
CA ALA A 433 -2.91 -8.68 29.47
C ALA A 433 -3.58 -7.40 28.94
N GLU A 434 -3.22 -6.94 27.75
CA GLU A 434 -3.85 -5.77 27.11
C GLU A 434 -5.33 -6.02 26.79
N GLU A 435 -5.69 -7.19 26.25
CA GLU A 435 -7.08 -7.56 25.98
C GLU A 435 -7.91 -7.61 27.26
N CYS A 436 -7.40 -8.24 28.33
CA CYS A 436 -8.08 -8.29 29.63
C CYS A 436 -8.28 -6.89 30.24
N LEU A 437 -7.27 -6.02 30.16
CA LEU A 437 -7.37 -4.63 30.63
C LEU A 437 -8.32 -3.79 29.78
N THR A 438 -8.30 -3.99 28.46
CA THR A 438 -9.19 -3.33 27.51
C THR A 438 -10.63 -3.72 27.78
N PHE A 439 -10.91 -5.02 27.95
CA PHE A 439 -12.22 -5.53 28.34
C PHE A 439 -12.66 -4.97 29.70
N SER A 440 -11.81 -5.03 30.73
CA SER A 440 -12.11 -4.49 32.05
C SER A 440 -12.41 -2.98 32.00
N SER A 441 -11.69 -2.23 31.16
CA SER A 441 -11.87 -0.79 31.00
C SER A 441 -13.24 -0.40 30.46
N MET A 442 -13.96 -1.31 29.79
CA MET A 442 -15.33 -1.06 29.32
C MET A 442 -16.34 -0.99 30.48
N TYR A 443 -15.98 -1.52 31.66
CA TYR A 443 -16.85 -1.56 32.84
C TYR A 443 -16.40 -0.60 33.96
N LEU A 444 -15.36 0.20 33.73
CA LEU A 444 -14.86 1.18 34.69
C LEU A 444 -15.43 2.57 34.38
N GLU A 445 -16.20 3.12 35.32
CA GLU A 445 -16.75 4.47 35.24
C GLU A 445 -15.85 5.49 35.97
N GLY A 446 -15.80 6.73 35.48
CA GLY A 446 -15.06 7.83 36.11
C GLY A 446 -13.53 7.83 35.88
N ILE A 447 -13.02 6.95 35.01
CA ILE A 447 -11.59 6.87 34.67
C ILE A 447 -11.42 7.03 33.16
N GLU A 448 -10.35 7.73 32.74
CA GLU A 448 -9.97 7.82 31.33
C GLU A 448 -9.44 6.47 30.82
N THR A 449 -10.05 5.95 29.77
CA THR A 449 -9.75 4.68 29.11
C THR A 449 -9.44 4.91 27.64
N ARG A 450 -8.97 3.88 26.93
CA ARG A 450 -8.74 3.96 25.47
C ARG A 450 -10.02 4.31 24.68
N PHE A 451 -11.20 4.08 25.24
CA PHE A 451 -12.49 4.28 24.55
C PHE A 451 -13.10 5.67 24.76
N ASN A 452 -12.79 6.33 25.88
CA ASN A 452 -13.36 7.65 26.21
C ASN A 452 -12.35 8.80 26.11
N ARG A 453 -11.07 8.48 25.90
CA ARG A 453 -10.01 9.47 25.66
C ARG A 453 -10.23 10.15 24.31
N VAL A 454 -10.28 11.48 24.32
CA VAL A 454 -10.29 12.29 23.11
C VAL A 454 -8.99 12.02 22.34
N MET A 455 -9.11 11.46 21.13
CA MET A 455 -7.95 11.24 20.26
C MET A 455 -7.45 12.58 19.73
N ILE A 456 -6.23 12.96 20.10
CA ILE A 456 -5.56 14.17 19.60
C ILE A 456 -4.58 13.76 18.50
N GLY A 457 -4.82 14.21 17.26
CA GLY A 457 -3.81 14.20 16.19
C GLY A 457 -3.73 12.96 15.29
N PHE A 458 -4.84 12.24 15.04
CA PHE A 458 -4.87 11.24 13.97
C PHE A 458 -5.56 11.81 12.72
N CYS A 459 -4.90 11.68 11.57
CA CYS A 459 -5.58 11.74 10.27
C CYS A 459 -6.54 10.56 10.22
N VAL A 460 -7.84 10.82 10.42
CA VAL A 460 -8.90 9.80 10.38
C VAL A 460 -9.42 9.60 8.94
N ASP A 461 -9.09 10.49 8.01
CA ASP A 461 -9.75 10.58 6.71
C ASP A 461 -9.04 9.86 5.55
N VAL A 462 -8.07 8.99 5.84
CA VAL A 462 -7.45 8.09 4.85
C VAL A 462 -7.25 6.69 5.45
N ILE A 463 -8.36 5.99 5.70
CA ILE A 463 -8.44 4.53 5.70
C ILE A 463 -9.64 4.13 4.85
#